data_AF-A0A2H3E9L9-F1
#
_entry.id   AF-A0A2H3E9L9-F1
#
_cell.length_a   1.000
_cell.length_b   1.000
_cell.length_c   1.000
_cell.angle_alpha   90.00
_cell.angle_beta   90.00
_cell.angle_gamma   90.00
#
_symmetry.space_group_name_H-M   'P 1'
#
loop_
_entity.id
_entity.type
_entity.pdbx_description
1 polymer ?
#
loop_
_entity_poly.entity_id
_entity_poly.type
_entity_poly.pdbx_seq_one_letter_code
_entity_poly.pdbx_strand_id
1 'polypeptide(L)'
;MPLHIADKTFTGSTPKPEEIKHDYLIFYSSIVDGQLWCPDCRIVDGLLKNTFGSDESPSALIVYVGDRPTWKTPANEFRGKPWKIESIPTIVKLKDGAEASRLVDSEISAGLQEFIHST
;
A
#
# COMPACT_ATOMS: atom_id res chain seq x y z
N MET A 1 13.23 -6.25 9.64
CA MET A 1 11.82 -6.04 9.25
C MET A 1 11.77 -5.14 8.02
N PRO A 2 11.52 -5.70 6.82
CA PRO A 2 11.54 -4.95 5.55
C PRO A 2 10.23 -4.21 5.24
N LEU A 3 9.21 -4.36 6.08
CA LEU A 3 7.97 -3.59 6.05
C LEU A 3 8.18 -2.22 6.71
N HIS A 4 8.21 -1.18 5.89
CA HIS A 4 8.39 0.21 6.33
C HIS A 4 7.07 0.97 6.23
N ILE A 5 6.92 2.03 7.02
CA ILE A 5 5.83 3.00 6.88
C ILE A 5 6.44 4.25 6.24
N ALA A 6 5.77 4.81 5.24
CA ALA A 6 6.16 6.09 4.66
C ALA A 6 6.15 7.16 5.76
N ASP A 7 7.33 7.72 6.07
CA ASP A 7 7.43 8.80 7.04
C ASP A 7 6.61 10.02 6.56
N LYS A 8 6.01 10.74 7.51
CA LYS A 8 5.27 11.99 7.24
C LYS A 8 6.12 13.10 6.57
N THR A 9 7.42 12.86 6.37
CA THR A 9 8.32 13.68 5.57
C THR A 9 8.07 13.60 4.06
N PHE A 10 7.18 12.72 3.59
CA PHE A 10 6.44 12.96 2.34
C PHE A 10 5.44 14.11 2.58
N THR A 11 5.97 15.31 2.78
CA THR A 11 5.20 16.52 3.04
C THR A 11 4.45 16.91 1.75
N GLY A 12 3.22 16.42 1.61
CA GLY A 12 2.27 16.89 0.61
C GLY A 12 2.58 16.48 -0.83
N SER A 13 3.26 15.35 -1.05
CA SER A 13 3.43 14.79 -2.38
C SER A 13 3.44 13.27 -2.33
N THR A 14 2.53 12.65 -3.06
CA THR A 14 2.52 11.21 -3.37
C THR A 14 3.92 10.70 -3.70
N PRO A 15 4.34 9.53 -3.20
CA PRO A 15 5.67 9.00 -3.50
C PRO A 15 5.84 8.89 -5.01
N LYS A 16 6.97 9.33 -5.56
CA LYS A 16 7.23 9.12 -6.99
C LYS A 16 7.79 7.73 -7.23
N PRO A 17 7.41 7.04 -8.31
CA PRO A 17 7.92 5.70 -8.62
C PRO A 17 9.46 5.61 -8.60
N GLU A 18 10.14 6.65 -9.11
CA GLU A 18 11.61 6.76 -9.13
C GLU A 18 12.29 6.92 -7.76
N GLU A 19 11.54 7.34 -6.74
CA GLU A 19 12.05 7.55 -5.38
C GLU A 19 11.87 6.31 -4.50
N ILE A 20 11.07 5.34 -4.95
CA ILE A 20 10.76 4.12 -4.20
C ILE A 20 11.83 3.05 -4.47
N LYS A 21 12.41 2.56 -3.38
CA LYS A 21 13.41 1.47 -3.39
C LYS A 21 12.83 0.14 -2.92
N HIS A 22 11.52 0.08 -2.75
CA HIS A 22 10.80 -1.09 -2.27
C HIS A 22 10.18 -1.86 -3.43
N ASP A 23 10.07 -3.17 -3.28
CA ASP A 23 9.45 -4.05 -4.27
C ASP A 23 7.93 -3.86 -4.33
N TYR A 24 7.33 -3.44 -3.20
CA TYR A 24 5.88 -3.27 -3.06
C TYR A 24 5.51 -1.94 -2.38
N LEU A 25 4.41 -1.34 -2.83
CA LEU A 25 3.70 -0.28 -2.13
C LEU A 25 2.34 -0.77 -1.65
N ILE A 26 1.96 -0.43 -0.43
CA ILE A 26 0.71 -0.83 0.19
C ILE A 26 -0.07 0.43 0.57
N PHE A 27 -1.15 0.71 -0.13
CA PHE A 27 -2.03 1.84 0.18
C PHE A 27 -3.10 1.42 1.19
N TYR A 28 -3.05 2.03 2.36
CA TYR A 28 -3.91 1.74 3.51
C TYR A 28 -4.68 2.96 3.98
N SER A 29 -5.79 2.71 4.67
CA SER A 29 -6.43 3.71 5.50
C SER A 29 -5.48 4.17 6.59
N SER A 30 -5.47 5.46 6.94
CA SER A 30 -4.76 5.89 8.15
C SER A 30 -5.28 5.20 9.41
N ILE A 31 -4.42 5.17 10.44
CA ILE A 31 -4.80 4.75 11.78
C ILE A 31 -5.59 5.89 12.43
N VAL A 32 -6.81 5.59 12.88
CA VAL A 32 -7.71 6.46 13.63
C VAL A 32 -8.12 5.70 14.89
N ASP A 33 -7.97 6.33 16.06
CA ASP A 33 -8.26 5.70 17.35
C ASP A 33 -7.54 4.36 17.57
N GLY A 34 -6.26 4.29 17.16
CA GLY A 34 -5.39 3.13 17.38
C GLY A 34 -5.56 1.97 16.39
N GLN A 35 -6.44 2.09 15.38
CA GLN A 35 -6.61 1.06 14.35
C GLN A 35 -6.86 1.66 12.95
N LEU A 36 -6.60 0.88 11.90
CA LEU A 36 -6.96 1.23 10.52
C LEU A 36 -8.47 1.54 10.46
N TRP A 37 -8.91 2.68 9.91
CA TRP A 37 -10.34 3.00 9.89
C TRP A 37 -11.13 2.15 8.87
N CYS A 38 -10.47 1.62 7.83
CA CYS A 38 -11.11 0.80 6.81
C CYS A 38 -11.20 -0.68 7.29
N PRO A 39 -12.40 -1.29 7.29
CA PRO A 39 -12.58 -2.69 7.69
C PRO A 39 -11.74 -3.67 6.87
N ASP A 40 -11.70 -3.52 5.54
CA ASP A 40 -10.95 -4.42 4.66
C ASP A 40 -9.44 -4.29 4.87
N CYS A 41 -8.94 -3.08 5.15
CA CYS A 41 -7.54 -2.87 5.51
C CYS A 41 -7.16 -3.62 6.80
N ARG A 42 -8.07 -3.74 7.79
CA ARG A 42 -7.80 -4.52 9.02
C ARG A 42 -7.67 -6.00 8.75
N ILE A 43 -8.51 -6.53 7.87
CA ILE A 43 -8.47 -7.95 7.47
C ILE A 43 -7.13 -8.26 6.80
N VAL A 44 -6.71 -7.38 5.89
CA VAL A 44 -5.47 -7.54 5.11
C VAL A 44 -4.20 -7.31 5.94
N ASP A 45 -4.22 -6.48 6.98
CA ASP A 45 -3.05 -6.15 7.82
C ASP A 45 -2.35 -7.36 8.44
N GLY A 46 -3.13 -8.33 8.94
CA GLY A 46 -2.57 -9.58 9.48
C GLY A 46 -1.84 -10.39 8.40
N LEU A 47 -2.43 -10.47 7.21
CA LEU A 47 -1.85 -11.19 6.08
C LEU A 47 -0.55 -10.51 5.61
N LEU A 48 -0.51 -9.19 5.53
CA LEU A 48 0.70 -8.46 5.11
C LEU A 48 1.83 -8.59 6.12
N LYS A 49 1.55 -8.53 7.42
CA LYS A 49 2.56 -8.73 8.46
C LYS A 49 3.22 -10.10 8.38
N ASN A 50 2.44 -11.14 8.12
CA ASN A 50 2.98 -12.49 7.94
C ASN A 50 3.83 -12.60 6.66
N THR A 51 3.45 -11.85 5.63
CA THR A 51 4.02 -11.96 4.30
C THR A 51 5.29 -11.11 4.11
N PHE A 52 5.31 -9.90 4.67
CA PHE A 52 6.38 -8.91 4.55
C PHE A 52 7.16 -8.69 5.86
N GLY A 53 6.82 -9.42 6.92
CA GLY A 53 7.43 -9.24 8.25
C GLY A 53 8.76 -9.95 8.45
N SER A 54 9.07 -10.97 7.65
CA SER A 54 10.34 -11.70 7.72
C SER A 54 11.47 -10.93 7.03
N ASP A 55 12.72 -11.10 7.47
CA ASP A 55 13.88 -10.48 6.84
C ASP A 55 14.20 -11.07 5.45
N GLU A 56 13.65 -12.25 5.14
CA GLU A 56 13.75 -12.89 3.82
C GLU A 56 12.62 -12.48 2.87
N SER A 57 11.64 -11.72 3.35
CA SER A 57 10.51 -11.26 2.53
C SER A 57 10.93 -10.10 1.61
N PRO A 58 10.24 -9.92 0.47
CA PRO A 58 10.41 -8.72 -0.35
C PRO A 58 10.17 -7.44 0.45
N SER A 59 10.76 -6.35 -0.01
CA SER A 59 10.63 -5.06 0.64
C SER A 59 9.29 -4.41 0.34
N ALA A 60 8.64 -3.85 1.35
CA ALA A 60 7.34 -3.21 1.20
C ALA A 60 7.24 -1.90 1.98
N LEU A 61 6.52 -0.93 1.40
CA LEU A 61 6.27 0.38 2.00
C LEU A 61 4.76 0.63 2.15
N ILE A 62 4.31 0.84 3.38
CA ILE A 62 2.94 1.24 3.71
C ILE A 62 2.78 2.74 3.50
N VAL A 63 1.77 3.13 2.72
CA VAL A 63 1.37 4.50 2.43
C VAL A 63 -0.04 4.71 2.97
N TYR A 64 -0.20 5.66 3.89
CA TYR A 64 -1.51 6.00 4.43
C TYR A 64 -2.21 7.06 3.60
N VAL A 65 -3.44 6.78 3.16
CA VAL A 65 -4.20 7.67 2.27
C VAL A 65 -4.95 8.81 2.98
N GLY A 66 -4.82 8.88 4.31
CA GLY A 66 -5.55 9.81 5.17
C GLY A 66 -6.73 9.16 5.90
N ASP A 67 -7.49 10.00 6.61
CA ASP A 67 -8.74 9.62 7.24
C ASP A 67 -9.87 9.38 6.23
N ARG A 68 -11.02 8.89 6.70
CA ARG A 68 -12.13 8.53 5.82
C ARG A 68 -12.68 9.73 5.01
N PRO A 69 -12.90 10.92 5.58
CA PRO A 69 -13.31 12.10 4.80
C PRO A 69 -12.29 12.51 3.74
N THR A 70 -10.99 12.52 4.08
CA THR A 70 -9.91 12.87 3.15
C THR A 70 -9.84 11.87 1.98
N TRP A 71 -9.98 10.58 2.26
CA TRP A 71 -9.97 9.53 1.23
C TRP A 71 -11.16 9.59 0.26
N LYS A 72 -12.34 9.92 0.79
CA LYS A 72 -13.57 10.01 -0.01
C LYS A 72 -13.59 11.19 -0.97
N THR A 73 -12.72 12.17 -0.78
CA THR A 73 -12.65 13.33 -1.65
C THR A 73 -12.03 12.94 -3.01
N PRO A 74 -12.63 13.30 -4.16
CA PRO A 74 -12.06 13.01 -5.47
C PRO A 74 -10.68 13.64 -5.68
N ALA A 75 -10.41 14.76 -5.01
CA ALA A 75 -9.13 15.46 -5.02
C ALA A 75 -8.07 14.86 -4.08
N ASN A 76 -8.32 13.69 -3.48
CA ASN A 76 -7.28 12.97 -2.75
C ASN A 76 -6.09 12.71 -3.69
N GLU A 77 -4.89 13.06 -3.25
CA GLU A 77 -3.68 13.06 -4.07
C GLU A 77 -3.38 11.67 -4.68
N PHE A 78 -3.74 10.59 -3.99
CA PHE A 78 -3.51 9.22 -4.45
C PHE A 78 -4.48 8.79 -5.56
N ARG A 79 -5.59 9.49 -5.77
CA ARG A 79 -6.51 9.25 -6.92
C ARG A 79 -5.94 9.78 -8.24
N GLY A 80 -4.95 10.68 -8.17
CA GLY A 80 -4.27 11.25 -9.33
C GLY A 80 -3.07 10.41 -9.80
N LYS A 81 -2.37 10.93 -10.82
CA LYS A 81 -1.05 10.39 -11.18
C LYS A 81 -0.07 10.58 -10.00
N PRO A 82 0.89 9.66 -9.81
CA PRO A 82 1.19 8.52 -10.68
C PRO A 82 0.35 7.27 -10.38
N TRP A 83 -0.21 7.14 -9.18
CA TRP A 83 -0.73 5.86 -8.68
C TRP A 83 -2.16 5.53 -9.07
N LYS A 84 -3.04 6.53 -9.21
CA LYS A 84 -4.45 6.35 -9.54
C LYS A 84 -5.11 5.25 -8.69
N ILE A 85 -5.02 5.39 -7.37
CA ILE A 85 -5.61 4.46 -6.42
C ILE A 85 -7.12 4.73 -6.37
N GLU A 86 -7.93 3.73 -6.71
CA GLU A 86 -9.38 3.85 -6.77
C GLU A 86 -10.07 3.39 -5.48
N SER A 87 -9.51 2.36 -4.83
CA SER A 87 -9.97 1.76 -3.59
C SER A 87 -8.80 1.37 -2.66
N ILE A 88 -9.13 1.06 -1.39
CA ILE A 88 -8.18 0.59 -0.39
C ILE A 88 -8.78 -0.63 0.33
N PRO A 89 -7.97 -1.65 0.67
CA PRO A 89 -6.52 -1.73 0.47
C PRO A 89 -6.12 -1.97 -0.99
N THR A 90 -4.98 -1.41 -1.40
CA THR A 90 -4.35 -1.69 -2.71
C THR A 90 -2.87 -2.01 -2.51
N ILE A 91 -2.38 -3.06 -3.15
CA ILE A 91 -0.96 -3.44 -3.16
C ILE A 91 -0.45 -3.28 -4.58
N VAL A 92 0.57 -2.46 -4.77
CA VAL A 92 1.24 -2.24 -6.05
C VAL A 92 2.59 -2.93 -6.01
N LYS A 93 2.87 -3.77 -7.01
CA LYS A 93 4.18 -4.35 -7.26
C LYS A 93 4.97 -3.44 -8.18
N LEU A 94 6.21 -3.18 -7.81
CA LEU A 94 7.14 -2.36 -8.56
C LEU A 94 8.17 -3.23 -9.26
N LYS A 95 8.54 -2.84 -10.48
CA LYS A 95 9.64 -3.42 -11.25
C LYS A 95 10.36 -2.28 -11.95
N ASP A 96 11.66 -2.17 -11.73
CA ASP A 96 12.52 -1.13 -12.31
C ASP A 96 12.01 0.31 -12.11
N GLY A 97 11.45 0.60 -10.92
CA GLY A 97 10.93 1.92 -10.57
C GLY A 97 9.59 2.28 -11.24
N ALA A 98 8.87 1.30 -11.78
CA ALA A 98 7.54 1.47 -12.35
C ALA A 98 6.54 0.44 -11.79
N GLU A 99 5.26 0.78 -11.82
CA GLU A 99 4.20 -0.17 -11.52
C GLU A 99 4.16 -1.31 -12.55
N ALA A 100 4.31 -2.54 -12.08
CA ALA A 100 4.20 -3.75 -12.89
C ALA A 100 2.80 -4.35 -12.83
N SER A 101 2.22 -4.42 -11.64
CA SER A 101 0.90 -4.99 -11.38
C SER A 101 0.36 -4.55 -10.02
N ARG A 102 -0.93 -4.77 -9.76
CA ARG A 102 -1.54 -4.48 -8.47
C ARG A 102 -2.58 -5.53 -8.07
N LEU A 103 -2.81 -5.65 -6.77
CA LEU A 103 -3.95 -6.34 -6.16
C LEU A 103 -4.82 -5.33 -5.42
N VAL A 104 -6.13 -5.52 -5.48
CA VAL A 104 -7.11 -4.55 -4.97
C VAL A 104 -8.15 -5.25 -4.10
N ASP A 105 -8.54 -4.60 -3.01
CA ASP A 105 -9.66 -4.99 -2.13
C ASP A 105 -9.61 -6.48 -1.74
N SER A 106 -10.62 -7.26 -2.14
CA SER A 106 -10.79 -8.66 -1.76
C SER A 106 -9.86 -9.63 -2.49
N GLU A 107 -9.29 -9.23 -3.64
CA GLU A 107 -8.33 -10.06 -4.40
C GLU A 107 -7.06 -10.32 -3.59
N ILE A 108 -6.71 -9.40 -2.69
CA ILE A 108 -5.53 -9.51 -1.84
C ILE A 108 -5.58 -10.77 -0.98
N SER A 109 -6.73 -11.04 -0.34
CA SER A 109 -6.86 -12.18 0.56
C SER A 109 -6.70 -13.53 -0.15
N ALA A 110 -7.08 -13.61 -1.43
CA ALA A 110 -7.00 -14.84 -2.21
C ALA A 110 -5.67 -14.99 -2.96
N GLY A 111 -5.12 -13.88 -3.47
CA GLY A 111 -4.03 -13.91 -4.45
C GLY A 111 -2.66 -13.45 -3.95
N LEU A 112 -2.52 -12.97 -2.71
CA LEU A 112 -1.26 -12.34 -2.27
C LEU A 112 -0.04 -13.25 -2.40
N GLN A 113 -0.16 -14.52 -2.02
CA GLN A 113 0.97 -15.46 -2.07
C GLN A 113 1.42 -15.71 -3.51
N GLU A 114 0.49 -15.92 -4.45
CA GLU A 114 0.82 -16.09 -5.86
C GLU A 114 1.40 -14.80 -6.47
N PHE A 115 0.81 -13.65 -6.11
CA PHE A 115 1.25 -12.35 -6.58
C PHE A 115 2.70 -12.03 -6.20
N ILE A 116 3.11 -12.45 -5.00
CA ILE A 116 4.49 -12.23 -4.54
C ILE A 116 5.48 -13.13 -5.26
N HIS A 117 5.13 -14.40 -5.51
CA HIS A 117 6.00 -15.34 -6.19
C HIS A 117 5.98 -15.23 -7.72
N SER A 118 5.04 -14.48 -8.30
CA SER A 118 5.04 -14.19 -9.74
C SER A 118 6.32 -13.45 -10.14
N THR A 119 7.01 -13.85 -11.22
CA THR A 119 8.30 -13.26 -11.66
C THR A 119 8.11 -12.29 -12.82
#